data_AF-A0A9P7VVJ5-F1
#
_entry.id   AF-A0A9P7VVJ5-F1
#
_cell.length_a   1.000
_cell.length_b   1.000
_cell.length_c   1.000
_cell.angle_alpha   90.00
_cell.angle_beta   90.00
_cell.angle_gamma   90.00
#
_symmetry.space_group_name_H-M   'P 1'
#
loop_
_entity.id
_entity.type
_entity.pdbx_description
1 polymer ?
#
loop_
_entity_poly.entity_id
_entity_poly.type
_entity_poly.pdbx_seq_one_letter_code
_entity_poly.pdbx_strand_id
1 'polypeptide(L)'
;MSLQFAPVTKSLLVFLSASTLFVSLFDIGPSLALPPTLAQPYRAFTHAVFLPDSPSLLLALLLLVQTAPTLERRLSSRHLAALLFIIAPLGPVALTAACVYTHAVLVPPSYTYSVGFVTLTPHAATWVLLALLALLTSPVLAVLGVLAAVVYRSPLLPLPIKRFRPPLPFVPDTPTVPRSRRAFPSPVSATAAPSASSMREWVTQLTPATPGVRAPPEEEIVQVTNMFPDLSREAVVGALQRSPNVTAAVDTLLSSS
;
A
#
# COMPACT_ATOMS: atom_id res chain seq x y z
N MET A 1 4.81 0.07 -15.21
CA MET A 1 4.19 0.54 -13.95
C MET A 1 2.69 0.74 -14.21
N SER A 2 1.83 -0.25 -13.94
CA SER A 2 0.39 -0.10 -14.19
C SER A 2 -0.22 0.85 -13.15
N LEU A 3 -0.87 1.93 -13.61
CA LEU A 3 -1.60 2.90 -12.78
C LEU A 3 -2.95 2.34 -12.29
N GLN A 4 -3.13 1.02 -12.23
CA GLN A 4 -4.45 0.38 -12.09
C GLN A 4 -5.19 0.71 -10.77
N PHE A 5 -4.50 1.21 -9.74
CA PHE A 5 -5.08 1.42 -8.40
C PHE A 5 -4.95 2.85 -7.85
N ALA A 6 -4.77 3.86 -8.71
CA ALA A 6 -4.58 5.27 -8.28
C ALA A 6 -5.58 6.22 -8.96
N PRO A 7 -6.89 6.14 -8.63
CA PRO A 7 -7.92 6.95 -9.29
C PRO A 7 -7.74 8.46 -9.04
N VAL A 8 -7.41 8.88 -7.82
CA VAL A 8 -7.31 10.32 -7.49
C VAL A 8 -6.07 10.93 -8.13
N THR A 9 -4.96 10.19 -8.15
CA THR A 9 -3.75 10.65 -8.82
C THR A 9 -3.99 10.85 -10.32
N LYS A 10 -4.69 9.92 -10.99
CA LYS A 10 -5.04 10.06 -12.41
C LYS A 10 -5.93 11.25 -12.66
N SER A 11 -7.01 11.40 -11.89
CA SER A 11 -7.94 12.52 -12.07
C SER A 11 -7.21 13.84 -11.90
N LEU A 12 -6.29 13.92 -10.94
CA LEU A 12 -5.53 15.13 -10.71
C LEU A 12 -4.53 15.43 -11.84
N LEU A 13 -3.82 14.42 -12.36
CA LEU A 13 -2.91 14.60 -13.50
C LEU A 13 -3.65 15.06 -14.76
N VAL A 14 -4.81 14.46 -15.04
CA VAL A 14 -5.68 14.84 -16.17
C VAL A 14 -6.25 16.23 -15.96
N PHE A 15 -6.68 16.56 -14.74
CA PHE A 15 -7.24 17.86 -14.43
C PHE A 15 -6.19 18.98 -14.60
N LEU A 16 -4.99 18.80 -14.06
CA LEU A 16 -3.90 19.78 -14.14
C LEU A 16 -3.41 20.00 -15.58
N SER A 17 -3.32 18.92 -16.37
CA SER A 17 -2.92 19.03 -17.78
C SER A 17 -4.01 19.67 -18.63
N ALA A 18 -5.28 19.27 -18.44
CA ALA A 18 -6.41 19.83 -19.16
C ALA A 18 -6.65 21.30 -18.81
N SER A 19 -6.55 21.68 -17.52
CA SER A 19 -6.71 23.07 -17.09
C SER A 19 -5.66 23.98 -17.70
N THR A 20 -4.40 23.52 -17.76
CA THR A 20 -3.32 24.34 -18.31
C THR A 20 -3.41 24.42 -19.83
N LEU A 21 -3.78 23.33 -20.51
CA LEU A 21 -4.09 23.37 -21.94
C LEU A 21 -5.24 24.32 -22.26
N PHE A 22 -6.29 24.30 -21.44
CA PHE A 22 -7.43 25.20 -21.62
C PHE A 22 -7.01 26.66 -21.49
N VAL A 23 -6.26 27.02 -20.45
CA VAL A 23 -5.78 28.41 -20.30
C VAL A 23 -4.85 28.82 -21.43
N SER A 24 -3.97 27.91 -21.88
CA SER A 24 -3.08 28.16 -23.02
C SER A 24 -3.82 28.32 -24.34
N LEU A 25 -4.95 27.62 -24.56
CA LEU A 25 -5.71 27.65 -25.80
C LEU A 25 -6.50 28.96 -25.95
N PHE A 26 -7.05 29.47 -24.85
CA PHE A 26 -7.89 30.67 -24.84
C PHE A 26 -7.10 31.96 -24.57
N ASP A 27 -5.79 31.87 -24.34
CA ASP A 27 -4.89 33.01 -24.06
C ASP A 27 -5.40 33.94 -22.94
N ILE A 28 -6.06 33.36 -21.92
CA ILE A 28 -6.66 34.11 -20.80
C ILE A 28 -5.60 34.45 -19.73
N GLY A 29 -4.35 34.01 -19.91
CA GLY A 29 -3.22 34.16 -18.99
C GLY A 29 -3.09 35.55 -18.33
N PRO A 30 -3.12 36.67 -19.08
CA PRO A 30 -2.94 37.99 -18.46
C PRO A 30 -4.13 38.44 -17.59
N SER A 31 -5.35 37.95 -17.85
CA SER A 31 -6.54 38.29 -17.05
C SER A 31 -6.55 37.58 -15.69
N LEU A 32 -5.82 36.46 -15.60
CA LEU A 32 -5.76 35.57 -14.45
C LEU A 32 -4.57 35.86 -13.52
N ALA A 33 -3.55 36.60 -13.99
CA ALA A 33 -2.35 36.93 -13.23
C ALA A 33 -2.54 38.03 -12.17
N LEU A 34 -3.67 38.74 -12.16
CA LEU A 34 -3.95 39.83 -11.23
C LEU A 34 -4.21 39.33 -9.80
N PRO A 35 -3.75 40.04 -8.76
CA PRO A 35 -3.87 39.60 -7.37
C PRO A 35 -5.33 39.39 -6.95
N PRO A 36 -5.62 38.39 -6.10
CA PRO A 36 -6.98 38.09 -5.67
C PRO A 36 -7.51 39.24 -4.81
N THR A 37 -8.49 39.97 -5.32
CA THR A 37 -9.26 40.94 -4.54
C THR A 37 -10.40 40.22 -3.81
N LEU A 38 -10.74 40.66 -2.59
CA LEU A 38 -11.82 40.07 -1.78
C LEU A 38 -13.19 40.04 -2.50
N ALA A 39 -13.37 40.89 -3.51
CA ALA A 39 -14.59 41.00 -4.30
C ALA A 39 -14.76 39.87 -5.35
N GLN A 40 -13.70 39.13 -5.71
CA GLN A 40 -13.72 38.17 -6.81
C GLN A 40 -13.06 36.84 -6.41
N PRO A 41 -13.74 36.00 -5.61
CA PRO A 41 -13.16 34.76 -5.06
C PRO A 41 -12.81 33.73 -6.14
N TYR A 42 -13.47 33.77 -7.29
CA TYR A 42 -13.16 32.90 -8.43
C TYR A 42 -11.73 33.12 -8.96
N ARG A 43 -11.15 34.32 -8.80
CA ARG A 43 -9.76 34.61 -9.21
C ARG A 43 -8.73 33.90 -8.34
N ALA A 44 -9.03 33.75 -7.04
CA ALA A 44 -8.16 32.99 -6.15
C ALA A 44 -8.10 31.52 -6.57
N PHE A 45 -9.25 30.95 -6.97
CA PHE A 45 -9.34 29.58 -7.46
C PHE A 45 -8.59 29.38 -8.78
N THR A 46 -8.64 30.35 -9.68
CA THR A 46 -7.94 30.23 -10.95
C THR A 46 -6.43 30.43 -10.84
N HIS A 47 -5.95 31.31 -9.93
CA HIS A 47 -4.54 31.35 -9.52
C HIS A 47 -4.07 30.02 -8.94
N ALA A 48 -4.98 29.29 -8.29
CA ALA A 48 -4.69 28.02 -7.63
C ALA A 48 -4.41 26.85 -8.59
N VAL A 49 -4.71 26.99 -9.88
CA VAL A 49 -4.62 25.89 -10.86
C VAL A 49 -3.66 26.22 -12.00
N PHE A 50 -3.22 27.48 -12.12
CA PHE A 50 -2.47 27.95 -13.27
C PHE A 50 -0.95 27.92 -13.03
N LEU A 51 -0.22 27.27 -13.94
CA LEU A 51 1.21 27.54 -14.16
C LEU A 51 1.35 28.17 -15.55
N PRO A 52 1.90 29.39 -15.67
CA PRO A 52 2.06 30.05 -16.97
C PRO A 52 3.11 29.37 -17.85
N ASP A 53 4.11 28.73 -17.25
CA ASP A 53 5.28 28.25 -17.98
C ASP A 53 5.20 26.74 -18.27
N SER A 54 5.53 26.37 -19.51
CA SER A 54 5.71 24.96 -19.89
C SER A 54 6.71 24.18 -19.02
N PRO A 55 7.91 24.70 -18.67
CA PRO A 55 8.86 23.95 -17.85
C PRO A 55 8.38 23.71 -16.42
N SER A 56 7.67 24.67 -15.81
CA SER A 56 7.14 24.52 -14.45
C SER A 56 6.02 23.49 -14.40
N LEU A 57 5.15 23.46 -15.42
CA LEU A 57 4.15 22.40 -15.58
C LEU A 57 4.80 21.02 -15.73
N LEU A 58 5.84 20.90 -16.57
CA LEU A 58 6.53 19.63 -16.77
C LEU A 58 7.11 19.12 -15.46
N LEU A 59 7.82 19.98 -14.72
CA LEU A 59 8.40 19.64 -13.42
C LEU A 59 7.33 19.24 -12.41
N ALA A 60 6.21 19.97 -12.36
CA ALA A 60 5.08 19.65 -11.49
C ALA A 60 4.49 18.27 -11.81
N LEU A 61 4.17 18.00 -13.08
CA LEU A 61 3.64 16.71 -13.50
C LEU A 61 4.63 15.57 -13.25
N LEU A 62 5.91 15.77 -13.55
CA LEU A 62 6.96 14.78 -13.34
C LEU A 62 7.11 14.43 -11.86
N LEU A 63 7.14 15.43 -10.97
CA LEU A 63 7.14 15.22 -9.53
C LEU A 63 5.90 14.47 -9.04
N LEU A 64 4.72 14.81 -9.56
CA LEU A 64 3.48 14.16 -9.19
C LEU A 64 3.42 12.71 -9.65
N VAL A 65 3.81 12.42 -10.88
CA VAL A 65 3.85 11.04 -11.41
C VAL A 65 4.77 10.15 -10.57
N GLN A 66 5.85 10.71 -10.02
CA GLN A 66 6.77 9.96 -9.16
C GLN A 66 6.25 9.78 -7.72
N THR A 67 5.63 10.81 -7.13
CA THR A 67 5.29 10.84 -5.70
C THR A 67 3.84 10.50 -5.39
N ALA A 68 2.89 10.88 -6.22
CA ALA A 68 1.47 10.73 -5.92
C ALA A 68 0.97 9.27 -5.94
N PRO A 69 1.39 8.39 -6.87
CA PRO A 69 0.94 6.98 -6.85
C PRO A 69 1.43 6.22 -5.61
N THR A 70 2.65 6.50 -5.16
CA THR A 70 3.20 5.91 -3.93
C THR A 70 2.47 6.45 -2.70
N LEU A 71 2.09 7.73 -2.70
CA LEU A 71 1.26 8.31 -1.66
C LEU A 71 -0.13 7.69 -1.61
N GLU A 72 -0.84 7.52 -2.74
CA GLU A 72 -2.21 6.98 -2.75
C GLU A 72 -2.28 5.53 -2.26
N ARG A 73 -1.19 4.77 -2.45
CA ARG A 73 -1.06 3.40 -1.94
C ARG A 73 -0.78 3.36 -0.43
N ARG A 74 -0.14 4.39 0.12
CA ARG A 74 0.28 4.46 1.54
C ARG A 74 -0.74 5.20 2.40
N LEU A 75 -1.18 6.38 1.94
CA LEU A 75 -2.33 7.11 2.43
C LEU A 75 -3.53 6.73 1.57
N SER A 76 -4.52 6.07 2.17
CA SER A 76 -5.83 5.83 1.56
C SER A 76 -6.29 7.00 0.70
N SER A 77 -6.89 6.72 -0.46
CA SER A 77 -7.34 7.71 -1.46
C SER A 77 -8.11 8.90 -0.85
N ARG A 78 -8.89 8.68 0.22
CA ARG A 78 -9.61 9.74 0.94
C ARG A 78 -8.70 10.74 1.65
N HIS A 79 -7.61 10.27 2.26
CA HIS A 79 -6.66 11.12 2.96
C HIS A 79 -5.83 11.96 1.98
N LEU A 80 -5.53 11.38 0.81
CA LEU A 80 -4.90 12.11 -0.28
C LEU A 80 -5.86 13.17 -0.81
N ALA A 81 -7.11 12.82 -1.13
CA ALA A 81 -8.12 13.78 -1.60
C ALA A 81 -8.37 14.92 -0.60
N ALA A 82 -8.42 14.63 0.71
CA ALA A 82 -8.56 15.66 1.74
C ALA A 82 -7.36 16.62 1.79
N LEU A 83 -6.14 16.10 1.68
CA LEU A 83 -4.93 16.92 1.59
C LEU A 83 -4.96 17.81 0.34
N LEU A 84 -5.32 17.24 -0.81
CA LEU A 84 -5.43 18.00 -2.06
C LEU A 84 -6.49 19.10 -1.95
N PHE A 85 -7.64 18.82 -1.36
CA PHE A 85 -8.72 19.79 -1.20
C PHE A 85 -8.31 20.99 -0.34
N ILE A 86 -7.57 20.74 0.75
CA ILE A 86 -7.07 21.80 1.64
C ILE A 86 -6.01 22.67 0.94
N ILE A 87 -5.16 22.06 0.10
CA ILE A 87 -4.01 22.73 -0.51
C ILE A 87 -4.32 23.29 -1.90
N ALA A 88 -5.38 22.81 -2.56
CA ALA A 88 -5.85 23.30 -3.85
C ALA A 88 -5.90 24.84 -3.97
N PRO A 89 -6.46 25.62 -3.01
CA PRO A 89 -6.50 27.08 -3.13
C PRO A 89 -5.12 27.76 -3.10
N LEU A 90 -4.08 27.04 -2.69
CA LEU A 90 -2.73 27.57 -2.52
C LEU A 90 -1.89 27.50 -3.80
N GLY A 91 -2.35 26.78 -4.81
CA GLY A 91 -1.62 26.65 -6.06
C GLY A 91 -1.06 25.26 -6.33
N PRO A 92 -0.73 24.98 -7.59
CA PRO A 92 -0.22 23.69 -7.99
C PRO A 92 1.21 23.45 -7.50
N VAL A 93 2.00 24.53 -7.32
CA VAL A 93 3.35 24.46 -6.72
C VAL A 93 3.29 24.08 -5.25
N ALA A 94 2.33 24.63 -4.50
CA ALA A 94 2.15 24.25 -3.10
C ALA A 94 1.68 22.80 -2.97
N LEU A 95 0.82 22.35 -3.89
CA LEU A 95 0.34 20.97 -3.99
C LEU A 95 1.48 19.99 -4.27
N THR A 96 2.33 20.28 -5.27
CA THR A 96 3.49 19.43 -5.57
C THR A 96 4.47 19.39 -4.39
N ALA A 97 4.70 20.53 -3.74
CA ALA A 97 5.58 20.60 -2.58
C ALA A 97 5.07 19.80 -1.38
N ALA A 98 3.76 19.85 -1.12
CA ALA A 98 3.12 19.05 -0.09
C ALA A 98 3.20 17.55 -0.39
N CYS A 99 3.01 17.14 -1.65
CA CYS A 99 3.19 15.75 -2.07
C CYS A 99 4.64 15.27 -1.88
N VAL A 100 5.63 16.05 -2.30
CA VAL A 100 7.05 15.66 -2.12
C VAL A 100 7.41 15.55 -0.64
N TYR A 101 6.98 16.51 0.18
CA TYR A 101 7.23 16.45 1.62
C TYR A 101 6.58 15.22 2.26
N THR A 102 5.29 14.98 2.01
CA THR A 102 4.62 13.78 2.54
C THR A 102 5.28 12.50 2.06
N HIS A 103 5.67 12.43 0.78
CA HIS A 103 6.35 11.26 0.23
C HIS A 103 7.69 10.99 0.93
N ALA A 104 8.51 12.04 1.11
CA ALA A 104 9.83 11.93 1.74
C ALA A 104 9.77 11.39 3.18
N VAL A 105 8.67 11.60 3.91
CA VAL A 105 8.55 11.09 5.28
C VAL A 105 7.77 9.78 5.38
N LEU A 106 7.02 9.37 4.36
CA LEU A 106 6.32 8.09 4.35
C LEU A 106 7.16 6.94 3.78
N VAL A 107 8.07 7.23 2.86
CA VAL A 107 8.88 6.21 2.19
C VAL A 107 10.29 6.21 2.79
N PRO A 108 10.70 5.15 3.51
CA PRO A 108 12.07 5.03 3.97
C PRO A 108 13.04 4.95 2.78
N PRO A 109 14.24 5.55 2.88
CA PRO A 109 15.25 5.41 1.84
C PRO A 109 15.69 3.95 1.75
N SER A 110 15.54 3.34 0.57
CA SER A 110 15.90 1.94 0.35
C SER A 110 17.40 1.75 0.12
N TYR A 111 18.07 2.77 -0.40
CA TYR A 111 19.50 2.76 -0.72
C TYR A 111 20.13 4.10 -0.40
N THR A 112 21.38 4.04 0.05
CA THR A 112 22.26 5.21 0.23
C THR A 112 23.43 5.05 -0.71
N TYR A 113 23.62 6.01 -1.62
CA TYR A 113 24.76 6.04 -2.52
C TYR A 113 25.77 7.07 -2.01
N SER A 114 27.01 6.65 -1.78
CA SER A 114 28.09 7.58 -1.42
C SER A 114 28.89 7.87 -2.68
N VAL A 115 28.81 9.10 -3.18
CA VAL A 115 29.65 9.56 -4.30
C VAL A 115 30.63 10.57 -3.72
N GLY A 116 31.88 10.13 -3.53
CA GLY A 116 32.90 10.92 -2.82
C GLY A 116 32.51 11.18 -1.37
N PHE A 117 32.42 12.45 -0.98
CA PHE A 117 32.10 12.89 0.40
C PHE A 117 30.60 13.14 0.65
N VAL A 118 29.74 12.99 -0.37
CA VAL A 118 28.30 13.30 -0.27
C VAL A 118 27.49 12.01 -0.30
N THR A 119 26.61 11.84 0.70
CA THR A 119 25.64 10.74 0.76
C THR A 119 24.37 11.13 0.02
N LEU A 120 24.24 10.64 -1.21
CA LEU A 120 23.06 10.83 -2.05
C LEU A 120 22.02 9.77 -1.73
N THR A 121 20.86 10.23 -1.26
CA THR A 121 19.66 9.40 -1.12
C THR A 121 18.78 9.55 -2.35
N PRO A 122 17.92 8.56 -2.67
CA PRO A 122 16.97 8.68 -3.79
C PRO A 122 16.03 9.88 -3.64
N HIS A 123 15.81 10.36 -2.41
CA HIS A 123 15.03 11.57 -2.14
C HIS A 123 15.75 12.85 -2.60
N ALA A 124 17.08 12.85 -2.71
CA ALA A 124 17.84 14.04 -3.13
C ALA A 124 17.38 14.53 -4.51
N ALA A 125 17.15 13.60 -5.46
CA ALA A 125 16.65 13.95 -6.79
C ALA A 125 15.26 14.62 -6.71
N THR A 126 14.35 14.11 -5.87
CA THR A 126 13.02 14.71 -5.70
C THR A 126 13.08 16.10 -5.04
N TRP A 127 14.00 16.31 -4.09
CA TRP A 127 14.21 17.61 -3.46
C TRP A 127 14.84 18.63 -4.42
N VAL A 128 15.78 18.20 -5.25
CA VAL A 128 16.40 19.05 -6.28
C VAL A 128 15.35 19.49 -7.32
N LEU A 129 14.51 18.56 -7.79
CA LEU A 129 13.43 18.89 -8.73
C LEU A 129 12.40 19.86 -8.11
N LEU A 130 12.07 19.68 -6.83
CA LEU A 130 11.22 20.62 -6.09
C LEU A 130 11.88 21.98 -5.93
N ALA A 131 13.17 22.03 -5.59
CA ALA A 131 13.91 23.28 -5.47
C ALA A 131 13.96 24.01 -6.81
N LEU A 132 14.17 23.29 -7.92
CA LEU A 132 14.13 23.85 -9.27
C LEU A 132 12.74 24.43 -9.58
N LEU A 133 11.66 23.68 -9.34
CA LEU A 133 10.29 24.19 -9.52
C LEU A 133 10.02 25.44 -8.68
N ALA A 134 10.48 25.46 -7.43
CA ALA A 134 10.34 26.58 -6.51
C ALA A 134 11.11 27.82 -6.99
N LEU A 135 12.32 27.63 -7.54
CA LEU A 135 13.14 28.71 -8.10
C LEU A 135 12.52 29.31 -9.36
N LEU A 136 11.88 28.49 -10.19
CA LEU A 136 11.25 28.92 -11.43
C LEU A 136 9.93 29.66 -11.22
N THR A 137 9.21 29.38 -10.14
CA THR A 137 7.84 29.90 -9.92
C THR A 137 7.77 30.83 -8.71
N SER A 138 7.83 30.25 -7.51
CA SER A 138 7.87 31.00 -6.26
C SER A 138 8.33 30.10 -5.11
N PRO A 139 9.44 30.44 -4.42
CA PRO A 139 9.87 29.69 -3.24
C PRO A 139 8.89 29.84 -2.08
N VAL A 140 8.15 30.96 -2.02
CA VAL A 140 7.17 31.22 -0.96
C VAL A 140 6.03 30.22 -1.03
N LEU A 141 5.47 29.96 -2.21
CA LEU A 141 4.39 28.98 -2.40
C LEU A 141 4.87 27.55 -2.08
N ALA A 142 6.11 27.22 -2.43
CA ALA A 142 6.69 25.93 -2.09
C ALA A 142 6.81 25.76 -0.56
N VAL A 143 7.33 26.77 0.15
CA VAL A 143 7.43 26.76 1.62
C VAL A 143 6.04 26.67 2.25
N LEU A 144 5.05 27.41 1.73
CA LEU A 144 3.68 27.38 2.22
C LEU A 144 3.03 26.00 2.00
N GLY A 145 3.31 25.35 0.87
CA GLY A 145 2.91 23.96 0.62
C GLY A 145 3.53 22.96 1.60
N VAL A 146 4.83 23.09 1.90
CA VAL A 146 5.50 22.26 2.92
C VAL A 146 4.91 22.51 4.30
N LEU A 147 4.70 23.77 4.69
CA LEU A 147 4.06 24.12 5.97
C LEU A 147 2.64 23.56 6.06
N ALA A 148 1.84 23.66 5.00
CA ALA A 148 0.50 23.08 4.96
C ALA A 148 0.53 21.55 5.14
N ALA A 149 1.52 20.87 4.55
CA ALA A 149 1.70 19.43 4.72
C ALA A 149 2.15 19.05 6.15
N VAL A 150 3.03 19.84 6.77
CA VAL A 150 3.43 19.70 8.18
C VAL A 150 2.22 19.85 9.09
N VAL A 151 1.41 20.90 8.87
CA VAL A 151 0.20 21.19 9.64
C VAL A 151 -0.84 20.08 9.45
N TYR A 152 -1.08 19.62 8.22
CA TYR A 152 -1.99 18.49 7.95
C TYR A 152 -1.58 17.21 8.70
N ARG A 153 -0.28 16.98 8.83
CA ARG A 153 0.24 15.81 9.53
C ARG A 153 0.25 15.98 11.05
N SER A 154 0.36 17.21 11.54
CA SER A 154 0.35 17.49 12.98
C SER A 154 -0.93 16.94 13.65
N PRO A 155 -0.82 16.45 14.89
CA PRO A 155 -1.97 15.97 15.66
C PRO A 155 -2.89 17.12 16.14
N LEU A 156 -2.51 18.38 15.87
CA LEU A 156 -3.16 19.58 16.40
C LEU A 156 -4.51 19.86 15.75
N LEU A 157 -4.76 19.32 14.55
CA LEU A 157 -6.04 19.40 13.86
C LEU A 157 -6.79 18.07 14.05
N PRO A 158 -7.75 17.97 15.01
CA PRO A 158 -8.62 16.81 15.16
C PRO A 158 -9.65 16.78 14.03
N LEU A 159 -9.20 16.63 12.77
CA LEU A 159 -10.11 16.49 11.64
C LEU A 159 -10.85 15.15 11.77
N PRO A 160 -12.21 15.14 11.77
CA PRO A 160 -13.01 13.92 11.90
C PRO A 160 -12.75 12.93 10.76
N ILE A 161 -12.22 13.41 9.64
CA ILE A 161 -11.87 12.64 8.44
C ILE A 161 -10.76 11.60 8.75
N LYS A 162 -9.84 11.90 9.69
CA LYS A 162 -8.79 10.94 10.12
C LYS A 162 -9.35 9.75 10.91
N ARG A 163 -10.58 9.84 11.44
CA ARG A 163 -11.21 8.80 12.29
C ARG A 163 -12.22 7.94 11.55
N PHE A 164 -12.62 8.32 10.34
CA PHE A 164 -13.62 7.59 9.58
C PHE A 164 -13.01 6.33 8.94
N ARG A 165 -13.15 5.19 9.63
CA ARG A 165 -13.00 3.87 9.02
C ARG A 165 -14.32 3.56 8.29
N PRO A 166 -14.38 3.55 6.96
CA PRO A 166 -15.57 3.03 6.30
C PRO A 166 -15.77 1.57 6.72
N PRO A 167 -17.02 1.12 6.97
CA PRO A 167 -17.31 -0.30 6.97
C PRO A 167 -16.91 -0.82 5.59
N LEU A 168 -16.02 -1.80 5.55
CA LEU A 168 -15.63 -2.46 4.31
C LEU A 168 -16.89 -3.06 3.70
N PRO A 169 -17.29 -2.70 2.46
CA PRO A 169 -18.32 -3.43 1.76
C PRO A 169 -17.73 -4.80 1.43
N PHE A 170 -18.22 -5.82 2.13
CA PHE A 170 -17.82 -7.23 2.01
C PHE A 170 -16.40 -7.54 2.46
N VAL A 171 -16.26 -7.72 3.78
CA VAL A 171 -15.37 -8.78 4.28
C VAL A 171 -16.20 -10.06 4.16
N PRO A 172 -15.90 -11.00 3.25
CA PRO A 172 -16.44 -12.35 3.39
C PRO A 172 -16.02 -12.85 4.77
N ASP A 173 -16.92 -13.49 5.51
CA ASP A 173 -16.65 -14.08 6.83
C ASP A 173 -15.54 -15.13 6.73
N THR A 174 -14.30 -14.68 6.65
CA THR A 174 -13.15 -15.55 6.89
C THR A 174 -13.20 -15.85 8.37
N PRO A 175 -13.31 -17.12 8.78
CA PRO A 175 -13.35 -17.49 10.18
C PRO A 175 -12.17 -16.83 10.87
N THR A 176 -12.46 -16.06 11.92
CA THR A 176 -11.46 -15.37 12.72
C THR A 176 -10.45 -16.41 13.21
N VAL A 177 -9.26 -16.45 12.61
CA VAL A 177 -8.16 -17.21 13.18
C VAL A 177 -7.88 -16.57 14.54
N PRO A 178 -8.09 -17.29 15.66
CA PRO A 178 -7.78 -16.73 16.97
C PRO A 178 -6.30 -16.37 16.96
N ARG A 179 -5.99 -15.08 17.12
CA ARG A 179 -4.63 -14.60 17.31
C ARG A 179 -4.07 -15.28 18.55
N SER A 180 -3.27 -16.32 18.31
CA SER A 180 -2.49 -17.00 19.33
C SER A 180 -1.57 -16.00 20.00
N ARG A 181 -1.96 -15.55 21.18
CA ARG A 181 -1.04 -15.02 22.19
C ARG A 181 -0.20 -16.20 22.70
N ARG A 182 0.92 -16.50 22.05
CA ARG A 182 2.05 -17.24 22.64
C ARG A 182 3.32 -16.66 22.01
N ALA A 183 4.02 -15.85 22.78
CA ALA A 183 5.19 -16.27 23.57
C ALA A 183 6.45 -16.02 22.73
N PHE A 184 7.18 -14.97 23.09
CA PHE A 184 8.57 -14.81 22.69
C PHE A 184 9.37 -16.05 23.13
N PRO A 185 10.22 -16.59 22.26
CA PRO A 185 11.50 -17.12 22.69
C PRO A 185 12.63 -16.24 22.12
N SER A 186 13.63 -16.05 22.96
CA SER A 186 14.91 -15.36 22.74
C SER A 186 15.70 -15.87 21.51
N PRO A 187 16.74 -15.13 21.07
CA PRO A 187 17.28 -15.22 19.72
C PRO A 187 18.32 -16.33 19.61
N VAL A 188 18.15 -17.24 18.63
CA VAL A 188 19.25 -18.07 18.13
C VAL A 188 19.10 -18.27 16.61
N SER A 189 20.16 -17.88 15.92
CA SER A 189 20.63 -18.30 14.60
C SER A 189 19.82 -17.92 13.35
N ALA A 190 20.49 -17.08 12.55
CA ALA A 190 20.26 -16.90 11.13
C ALA A 190 20.30 -18.25 10.37
N THR A 191 19.40 -18.43 9.41
CA THR A 191 19.69 -18.86 8.02
C THR A 191 18.41 -18.69 7.19
N ALA A 192 18.56 -18.10 6.01
CA ALA A 192 17.52 -17.76 5.07
C ALA A 192 16.89 -18.97 4.35
N ALA A 193 15.58 -18.91 4.05
CA ALA A 193 14.98 -19.39 2.80
C ALA A 193 13.49 -18.98 2.68
N PRO A 194 13.11 -18.10 1.73
CA PRO A 194 11.72 -17.81 1.39
C PRO A 194 11.35 -18.47 0.04
N SER A 195 11.01 -19.76 0.05
CA SER A 195 10.50 -20.43 -1.16
C SER A 195 9.72 -21.72 -0.91
N ALA A 196 9.54 -22.15 0.34
CA ALA A 196 8.78 -23.38 0.67
C ALA A 196 7.27 -23.15 0.88
N SER A 197 6.79 -21.91 0.95
CA SER A 197 5.38 -21.63 1.29
C SER A 197 4.43 -21.74 0.10
N SER A 198 4.82 -21.25 -1.08
CA SER A 198 4.01 -21.33 -2.31
C SER A 198 3.83 -22.75 -2.81
N MET A 199 4.85 -23.60 -2.64
CA MET A 199 4.79 -25.01 -3.03
C MET A 199 3.90 -25.83 -2.08
N ARG A 200 3.89 -25.49 -0.77
CA ARG A 200 2.95 -26.08 0.19
C ARG A 200 1.50 -25.68 -0.11
N GLU A 201 1.26 -24.44 -0.51
CA GLU A 201 -0.07 -23.93 -0.83
C GLU A 201 -0.64 -24.56 -2.11
N TRP A 202 0.19 -24.77 -3.13
CA TRP A 202 -0.17 -25.52 -4.33
C TRP A 202 -0.45 -27.00 -4.06
N VAL A 203 0.37 -27.66 -3.22
CA VAL A 203 0.13 -29.05 -2.79
C VAL A 203 -1.18 -29.16 -1.99
N THR A 204 -1.51 -28.13 -1.22
CA THR A 204 -2.77 -28.07 -0.45
C THR A 204 -3.98 -27.84 -1.37
N GLN A 205 -3.84 -27.09 -2.47
CA GLN A 205 -4.91 -26.90 -3.47
C GLN A 205 -5.14 -28.11 -4.37
N LEU A 206 -4.09 -28.89 -4.66
CA LEU A 206 -4.18 -30.10 -5.48
C LEU A 206 -4.68 -31.33 -4.72
N THR A 207 -4.76 -31.26 -3.39
CA THR A 207 -5.31 -32.33 -2.56
C THR A 207 -6.78 -32.00 -2.26
N PRO A 208 -7.77 -32.54 -2.99
CA PRO A 208 -9.15 -32.40 -2.58
C PRO A 208 -9.28 -33.05 -1.20
N ALA A 209 -9.55 -32.24 -0.19
CA ALA A 209 -9.93 -32.69 1.14
C ALA A 209 -11.21 -33.51 1.01
N THR A 210 -11.04 -34.81 0.80
CA THR A 210 -12.12 -35.77 0.86
C THR A 210 -12.53 -35.82 2.32
N PRO A 211 -13.77 -35.43 2.69
CA PRO A 211 -14.20 -35.46 4.07
C PRO A 211 -14.21 -36.92 4.52
N GLY A 212 -13.20 -37.30 5.31
CA GLY A 212 -13.05 -38.66 5.82
C GLY A 212 -11.65 -39.25 5.78
N VAL A 213 -10.71 -38.70 5.00
CA VAL A 213 -9.34 -39.28 4.92
C VAL A 213 -8.43 -38.59 5.93
N ARG A 214 -8.41 -39.11 7.16
CA ARG A 214 -7.42 -38.74 8.18
C ARG A 214 -6.06 -39.30 7.74
N ALA A 215 -5.04 -38.45 7.62
CA ALA A 215 -3.65 -38.93 7.53
C ALA A 215 -3.27 -39.53 8.89
N PRO A 216 -3.10 -40.86 9.03
CA PRO A 216 -2.86 -41.46 10.34
C PRO A 216 -1.48 -41.06 10.85
N PRO A 217 -1.34 -40.59 12.10
CA PRO A 217 -0.03 -40.32 12.69
C PRO A 217 0.76 -41.64 12.82
N GLU A 218 2.08 -41.58 12.58
CA GLU A 218 2.96 -42.76 12.56
C GLU A 218 2.90 -43.57 13.87
N GLU A 219 2.62 -42.90 14.99
CA GLU A 219 2.45 -43.52 16.31
C GLU A 219 1.25 -44.49 16.35
N GLU A 220 0.13 -44.13 15.73
CA GLU A 220 -1.06 -44.98 15.67
C GLU A 220 -0.82 -46.20 14.75
N ILE A 221 -0.07 -46.02 13.67
CA ILE A 221 0.30 -47.10 12.76
C ILE A 221 1.19 -48.12 13.48
N VAL A 222 2.21 -47.66 14.20
CA VAL A 222 3.11 -48.54 14.97
C VAL A 222 2.33 -49.28 16.06
N GLN A 223 1.41 -48.60 16.75
CA GLN A 223 0.60 -49.21 17.79
C GLN A 223 -0.27 -50.36 17.27
N VAL A 224 -1.00 -50.14 16.16
CA VAL A 224 -1.86 -51.18 15.57
C VAL A 224 -1.05 -52.29 14.90
N THR A 225 0.08 -51.97 14.29
CA THR A 225 1.00 -52.97 13.71
C THR A 225 1.56 -53.90 14.79
N ASN A 226 1.86 -53.38 15.99
CA ASN A 226 2.29 -54.21 17.11
C ASN A 226 1.18 -55.12 17.67
N MET A 227 -0.10 -54.73 17.51
CA MET A 227 -1.25 -55.56 17.91
C MET A 227 -1.57 -56.65 16.88
N PHE A 228 -1.25 -56.43 15.60
CA PHE A 228 -1.49 -57.37 14.51
C PHE A 228 -0.23 -57.57 13.65
N PRO A 229 0.78 -58.30 14.16
CA PRO A 229 2.06 -58.49 13.46
C PRO A 229 1.94 -59.26 12.14
N ASP A 230 0.85 -60.02 11.95
CA ASP A 230 0.61 -60.84 10.76
C ASP A 230 -0.11 -60.07 9.63
N LEU A 231 -0.58 -58.85 9.88
CA LEU A 231 -1.29 -58.02 8.90
C LEU A 231 -0.34 -57.07 8.15
N SER A 232 -0.60 -56.88 6.85
CA SER A 232 0.17 -55.94 6.05
C SER A 232 -0.06 -54.50 6.51
N ARG A 233 1.02 -53.70 6.55
CA ARG A 233 0.97 -52.28 6.93
C ARG A 233 -0.05 -51.48 6.11
N GLU A 234 -0.27 -51.87 4.86
CA GLU A 234 -1.25 -51.25 3.97
C GLU A 234 -2.70 -51.49 4.42
N ALA A 235 -3.02 -52.69 4.92
CA ALA A 235 -4.34 -53.00 5.47
C ALA A 235 -4.60 -52.20 6.75
N VAL A 236 -3.59 -52.08 7.63
CA VAL A 236 -3.65 -51.28 8.86
C VAL A 236 -3.85 -49.79 8.56
N VAL A 237 -3.10 -49.25 7.60
CA VAL A 237 -3.23 -47.85 7.17
C VAL A 237 -4.60 -47.61 6.52
N GLY A 238 -5.08 -48.54 5.71
CA GLY A 238 -6.41 -48.46 5.09
C GLY A 238 -7.56 -48.49 6.10
N ALA A 239 -7.45 -49.27 7.17
CA ALA A 239 -8.43 -49.30 8.26
C ALA A 239 -8.40 -47.99 9.06
N LEU A 240 -7.21 -47.51 9.42
CA LEU A 240 -7.02 -46.24 10.14
C LEU A 240 -7.54 -45.03 9.33
N GLN A 241 -7.40 -45.04 8.01
CA GLN A 241 -7.92 -43.99 7.14
C GLN A 241 -9.45 -43.97 7.03
N ARG A 242 -10.13 -45.09 7.26
CA ARG A 242 -11.60 -45.20 7.25
C ARG A 242 -12.23 -45.03 8.62
N SER A 243 -11.45 -45.22 9.68
CA SER A 243 -11.91 -45.17 11.06
C SER A 243 -11.58 -43.83 11.73
N PRO A 244 -12.46 -43.29 12.59
CA PRO A 244 -12.18 -42.03 13.28
C PRO A 244 -11.10 -42.16 14.37
N ASN A 245 -10.93 -43.35 14.97
CA ASN A 245 -10.05 -43.61 16.12
C ASN A 245 -9.44 -45.02 16.05
N VAL A 246 -8.32 -45.25 16.75
CA VAL A 246 -7.60 -46.53 16.82
C VAL A 246 -8.52 -47.71 17.22
N THR A 247 -9.41 -47.52 18.20
CA THR A 247 -10.34 -48.57 18.63
C THR A 247 -11.29 -49.02 17.51
N ALA A 248 -11.81 -48.07 16.73
CA ALA A 248 -12.67 -48.37 15.59
C ALA A 248 -11.88 -48.99 14.41
N ALA A 249 -10.58 -48.66 14.27
CA ALA A 249 -9.68 -49.32 13.33
C ALA A 249 -9.48 -50.80 13.68
N VAL A 250 -9.33 -51.10 14.98
CA VAL A 250 -9.19 -52.48 15.46
C VAL A 250 -10.48 -53.26 15.24
N ASP A 251 -11.64 -52.69 15.56
CA ASP A 251 -12.94 -53.35 15.33
C ASP A 251 -13.17 -53.63 13.83
N THR A 252 -12.78 -52.71 12.95
CA THR A 252 -12.88 -52.92 11.50
C THR A 252 -11.91 -53.99 11.00
N LEU A 253 -10.69 -54.05 11.53
CA LEU A 253 -9.73 -55.12 11.21
C LEU A 253 -10.20 -56.49 11.68
N LEU A 254 -10.74 -56.59 12.90
CA LEU A 254 -11.31 -57.81 13.47
C LEU A 254 -12.57 -58.28 12.72
N SER A 255 -13.36 -57.37 12.18
CA SER A 255 -14.51 -57.72 11.34
C SER A 255 -14.14 -58.17 9.93
N SER A 256 -12.88 -57.93 9.52
CA SER A 256 -12.38 -58.20 8.16
C SER A 256 -11.47 -59.44 8.06
N SER A 257 -11.12 -60.03 9.20
CA SER A 257 -10.40 -61.31 9.33
C SER A 257 -11.37 -62.48 9.39
#